data_AF-A0A2G2JT77-F1
#
_entry.id   AF-A0A2G2JT77-F1
#
_cell.length_a   1.000
_cell.length_b   1.000
_cell.length_c   1.000
_cell.angle_alpha   90.00
_cell.angle_beta   90.00
_cell.angle_gamma   90.00
#
_symmetry.space_group_name_H-M   'P 1'
#
loop_
_entity.id
_entity.type
_entity.pdbx_description
1 polymer ?
#
loop_
_entity_poly.entity_id
_entity_poly.type
_entity_poly.pdbx_seq_one_letter_code
_entity_poly.pdbx_strand_id
1 'polypeptide(L)'
;MSVNFRLSKSVKYIVCVYMLIVLVSLFLTVYSLWLTVVSQELVELPFCLESHCVKYFLDMTSSSFVFIYRGGLLATGIFTFISVALLMENYISNLGSQRISNNVSQYNHFSTYIHLLLERYDRIPVKSISSLRWYQSIYASPTQGKFEISDQYYKTIAEINNIILSSNLNYVEGGSYRFREHQNLLSNTLFEIGITLHTGPRTSFHEAERQVIDFINETHSMFISEGMDIVKLEIPKYK
;
A
#
# COMPACT_ATOMS: atom_id res chain seq x y z
N MET A 1 4.52 14.14 -19.83
CA MET A 1 3.61 13.21 -19.15
C MET A 1 2.18 13.64 -19.47
N SER A 2 1.61 13.17 -20.58
CA SER A 2 0.24 13.50 -20.96
C SER A 2 -0.71 12.68 -20.10
N VAL A 3 -1.34 13.33 -19.13
CA VAL A 3 -2.43 12.73 -18.36
C VAL A 3 -3.62 12.64 -19.31
N ASN A 4 -3.71 11.53 -20.05
CA ASN A 4 -4.93 11.15 -20.77
C ASN A 4 -5.97 10.78 -19.71
N PHE A 5 -6.64 11.80 -19.19
CA PHE A 5 -7.73 11.65 -18.25
C PHE A 5 -8.90 11.02 -19.04
N ARG A 6 -8.96 9.68 -19.06
CA ARG A 6 -10.08 8.91 -19.60
C ARG A 6 -11.26 9.13 -18.65
N LEU A 7 -11.90 10.29 -18.77
CA LEU A 7 -13.13 10.61 -18.06
C LEU A 7 -14.16 9.53 -18.36
N SER A 8 -14.69 8.92 -17.31
CA SER A 8 -15.81 8.00 -17.42
C SER A 8 -16.97 8.71 -18.14
N LYS A 9 -17.79 7.95 -18.90
CA LYS A 9 -18.89 8.53 -19.70
C LYS A 9 -19.81 9.42 -18.83
N SER A 10 -19.98 9.04 -17.57
CA SER A 10 -20.74 9.78 -16.56
C SER A 10 -20.14 11.16 -16.26
N VAL A 11 -18.82 11.27 -16.06
CA VAL A 11 -18.20 12.58 -15.76
C VAL A 11 -18.29 13.53 -16.95
N LYS A 12 -18.13 13.02 -18.18
CA LYS A 12 -18.31 13.84 -19.40
C LYS A 12 -19.70 14.43 -19.51
N TYR A 13 -20.72 13.64 -19.17
CA TYR A 13 -22.12 14.09 -19.15
C TYR A 13 -22.33 15.20 -18.11
N ILE A 14 -21.83 15.01 -16.88
CA ILE A 14 -21.99 15.99 -15.80
C ILE A 14 -21.26 17.31 -16.12
N VAL A 15 -20.07 17.26 -16.72
CA VAL A 15 -19.35 18.46 -17.19
C VAL A 15 -20.16 19.22 -18.25
N CYS A 16 -20.83 18.51 -19.15
CA CYS A 16 -21.68 19.13 -20.17
C CYS A 16 -22.90 19.83 -19.55
N VAL A 17 -23.54 19.20 -18.56
CA VAL A 17 -24.65 19.79 -17.79
C VAL A 17 -24.19 21.04 -17.02
N TYR A 18 -23.01 21.00 -16.39
CA TYR A 18 -22.42 22.15 -15.72
C TYR A 18 -22.25 23.35 -16.67
N MET A 19 -21.66 23.11 -17.85
CA MET A 19 -21.48 24.17 -18.87
C MET A 19 -22.81 24.76 -19.34
N LEU A 20 -23.83 23.91 -19.49
CA LEU A 20 -25.17 24.34 -19.87
C LEU A 20 -25.82 25.24 -18.81
N ILE A 21 -25.70 24.88 -17.53
CA ILE A 21 -26.23 25.69 -16.42
C ILE A 21 -25.58 27.08 -16.39
N VAL A 22 -24.25 27.15 -16.56
CA VAL A 22 -23.53 28.43 -16.60
C VAL A 22 -24.00 29.29 -17.78
N LEU A 23 -24.12 28.70 -18.98
CA LEU A 23 -24.59 29.39 -20.18
C LEU A 23 -26.03 29.91 -20.04
N VAL A 24 -26.94 29.08 -19.53
CA VAL A 24 -28.34 29.48 -19.31
C VAL A 24 -28.43 30.58 -18.26
N SER A 25 -27.68 30.49 -17.16
CA SER A 25 -27.67 31.50 -16.10
C SER A 25 -27.15 32.85 -16.62
N LEU A 26 -26.11 32.82 -17.46
CA LEU A 26 -25.56 34.01 -18.10
C LEU A 26 -26.55 34.61 -19.10
N PHE A 27 -27.18 33.78 -19.94
CA PHE A 27 -28.19 34.22 -20.89
C PHE A 27 -29.38 34.89 -20.19
N LEU A 28 -29.93 34.27 -19.13
CA LEU A 28 -31.04 34.84 -18.35
C LEU A 28 -30.66 36.17 -17.70
N THR A 29 -29.43 36.30 -17.22
CA THR A 29 -28.93 37.55 -16.62
C THR A 29 -28.87 38.68 -17.65
N VAL A 30 -28.29 38.41 -18.82
CA VAL A 30 -28.21 39.39 -19.91
C VAL A 30 -29.60 39.78 -20.41
N TYR A 31 -30.48 38.79 -20.58
CA TYR A 31 -31.86 39.03 -21.02
C TYR A 31 -32.66 39.85 -20.01
N SER A 32 -32.55 39.53 -18.71
CA SER A 32 -33.18 40.29 -17.63
C SER A 32 -32.65 41.72 -17.57
N LEU A 33 -31.32 41.92 -17.65
CA LEU A 33 -30.72 43.25 -17.69
C LEU A 33 -31.23 44.07 -18.87
N TRP A 34 -31.28 43.47 -20.06
CA TRP A 34 -31.78 44.14 -21.26
C TRP A 34 -33.23 44.61 -21.08
N LEU A 35 -34.11 43.73 -20.59
CA LEU A 35 -35.51 44.08 -20.32
C LEU A 35 -35.64 45.20 -19.28
N THR A 36 -34.88 45.14 -18.18
CA THR A 36 -34.91 46.20 -17.15
C THR A 36 -34.45 47.54 -17.71
N VAL A 37 -33.40 47.56 -18.54
CA VAL A 37 -32.87 48.79 -19.15
C VAL A 37 -33.86 49.44 -20.10
N VAL A 38 -34.54 48.65 -20.94
CA VAL A 38 -35.53 49.15 -21.89
C VAL A 38 -36.83 49.59 -21.18
N SER A 39 -37.31 48.82 -20.20
CA SER A 39 -38.59 49.09 -19.53
C SER A 39 -38.57 50.26 -18.55
N GLN A 40 -37.41 50.59 -17.98
CA GLN A 40 -37.23 51.71 -17.05
C GLN A 40 -36.69 52.97 -17.73
N GLU A 41 -36.66 53.01 -19.08
CA GLU A 41 -36.14 54.13 -19.88
C GLU A 41 -34.73 54.59 -19.46
N LEU A 42 -33.94 53.67 -18.88
CA LEU A 42 -32.57 53.93 -18.41
C LEU A 42 -31.62 54.32 -19.55
N VAL A 43 -32.03 54.08 -20.81
CA VAL A 43 -31.32 54.48 -22.03
C VAL A 43 -31.34 55.99 -22.25
N GLU A 44 -32.36 56.69 -21.73
CA GLU A 44 -32.51 58.14 -21.92
C GLU A 44 -31.77 58.96 -20.86
N LEU A 45 -31.25 58.32 -19.80
CA LEU A 45 -30.42 59.01 -18.82
C LEU A 45 -29.04 59.36 -19.38
N PRO A 46 -28.51 60.58 -19.10
CA PRO A 46 -27.16 60.94 -19.47
C PRO A 46 -26.14 60.03 -18.76
N PHE A 47 -25.10 59.62 -19.47
CA PHE A 47 -24.05 58.78 -18.93
C PHE A 47 -23.38 59.46 -17.72
N CYS A 48 -23.47 58.83 -16.56
CA CYS A 48 -22.99 59.35 -15.29
C CYS A 48 -22.30 58.25 -14.48
N LEU A 49 -21.10 58.54 -13.96
CA LEU A 49 -20.28 57.62 -13.15
C LEU A 49 -20.11 58.10 -11.70
N GLU A 50 -20.86 59.11 -11.27
CA GLU A 50 -20.87 59.52 -9.87
C GLU A 50 -21.50 58.45 -8.97
N SER A 51 -21.11 58.41 -7.70
CA SER A 51 -21.52 57.33 -6.79
C SER A 51 -23.05 57.21 -6.65
N HIS A 52 -23.78 58.32 -6.76
CA HIS A 52 -25.23 58.33 -6.72
C HIS A 52 -25.86 57.68 -7.95
N CYS A 53 -25.32 57.91 -9.15
CA CYS A 53 -25.75 57.28 -10.40
C CYS A 53 -25.47 55.78 -10.41
N VAL A 54 -24.27 55.37 -9.97
CA VAL A 54 -23.90 53.95 -9.87
C VAL A 54 -24.80 53.22 -8.88
N LYS A 55 -25.09 53.83 -7.72
CA LYS A 55 -25.99 53.25 -6.73
C LYS A 55 -27.41 53.09 -7.25
N TYR A 56 -27.96 54.12 -7.91
CA TYR A 56 -29.29 54.06 -8.51
C TYR A 56 -29.40 52.96 -9.58
N PHE A 57 -28.41 52.86 -10.47
CA PHE A 57 -28.35 51.81 -11.47
C PHE A 57 -28.27 50.41 -10.84
N LEU A 58 -27.43 50.24 -9.81
CA LEU A 58 -27.29 48.97 -9.10
C LEU A 58 -28.58 48.58 -8.37
N ASP A 59 -29.25 49.52 -7.72
CA ASP A 59 -30.51 49.24 -7.02
C ASP A 59 -31.57 48.73 -8.00
N MET A 60 -31.69 49.35 -9.19
CA MET A 60 -32.66 48.95 -10.23
C MET A 60 -32.28 47.65 -10.97
N THR A 61 -30.99 47.36 -11.12
CA THR A 61 -30.51 46.18 -11.87
C THR A 61 -30.12 45.00 -10.98
N SER A 62 -30.08 45.17 -9.65
CA SER A 62 -29.72 44.16 -8.64
C SER A 62 -30.49 42.84 -8.83
N SER A 63 -31.78 42.94 -9.15
CA SER A 63 -32.66 41.79 -9.37
C SER A 63 -32.22 40.91 -10.55
N SER A 64 -31.62 41.51 -11.59
CA SER A 64 -31.12 40.77 -12.75
C SER A 64 -29.88 39.93 -12.43
N PHE A 65 -29.07 40.33 -11.43
CA PHE A 65 -27.91 39.55 -10.98
C PHE A 65 -28.28 38.35 -10.10
N VAL A 66 -29.55 38.23 -9.67
CA VAL A 66 -30.00 37.06 -8.90
C VAL A 66 -29.84 35.76 -9.69
N PHE A 67 -30.03 35.79 -11.02
CA PHE A 67 -29.88 34.62 -11.87
C PHE A 67 -28.45 34.09 -11.91
N ILE A 68 -27.46 34.97 -12.09
CA ILE A 68 -26.04 34.56 -12.07
C ILE A 68 -25.61 34.13 -10.67
N TYR A 69 -26.11 34.77 -9.61
CA TYR A 69 -25.79 34.38 -8.23
C TYR A 69 -26.34 32.99 -7.89
N ARG A 70 -27.62 32.74 -8.16
CA ARG A 70 -28.27 31.43 -7.92
C ARG A 70 -27.72 30.35 -8.84
N GLY A 71 -27.50 30.68 -10.11
CA GLY A 71 -26.86 29.79 -11.09
C GLY A 71 -25.43 29.42 -10.67
N GLY A 72 -24.67 30.41 -10.17
CA GLY A 72 -23.34 30.21 -9.61
C GLY A 72 -23.35 29.29 -8.38
N LEU A 73 -24.28 29.47 -7.45
CA LEU A 73 -24.45 28.58 -6.29
C LEU A 73 -24.77 27.13 -6.70
N LEU A 74 -25.61 26.94 -7.72
CA LEU A 74 -25.90 25.60 -8.25
C LEU A 74 -24.66 25.00 -8.93
N ALA A 75 -23.96 25.80 -9.74
CA ALA A 75 -22.76 25.39 -10.44
C ALA A 75 -21.64 24.97 -9.47
N THR A 76 -21.40 25.71 -8.38
CA THR A 76 -20.41 25.33 -7.36
C THR A 76 -20.78 24.05 -6.62
N GLY A 77 -22.07 23.84 -6.32
CA GLY A 77 -22.56 22.57 -5.76
C GLY A 77 -22.31 21.37 -6.67
N ILE A 78 -22.56 21.52 -7.97
CA ILE A 78 -22.28 20.46 -8.96
C ILE A 78 -20.78 20.23 -9.09
N PHE A 79 -19.98 21.30 -9.15
CA PHE A 79 -18.54 21.22 -9.32
C PHE A 79 -17.85 20.52 -8.14
N THR A 80 -18.29 20.80 -6.91
CA THR A 80 -17.77 20.11 -5.71
C THR A 80 -18.07 18.62 -5.77
N PHE A 81 -19.28 18.22 -6.17
CA PHE A 81 -19.63 16.81 -6.36
C PHE A 81 -18.76 16.12 -7.42
N ILE A 82 -18.54 16.76 -8.58
CA ILE A 82 -17.64 16.23 -9.63
C ILE A 82 -16.23 16.03 -9.08
N SER A 83 -15.73 17.01 -8.34
CA SER A 83 -14.36 17.00 -7.80
C SER A 83 -14.17 15.84 -6.82
N VAL A 84 -15.14 15.61 -5.93
CA VAL A 84 -15.11 14.46 -5.00
C VAL A 84 -15.17 13.14 -5.75
N ALA A 85 -16.06 13.01 -6.75
CA ALA A 85 -16.16 11.79 -7.56
C ALA A 85 -14.85 11.48 -8.31
N LEU A 86 -14.21 12.49 -8.89
CA LEU A 86 -12.92 12.35 -9.57
C LEU A 86 -11.79 11.99 -8.62
N LEU A 87 -11.75 12.57 -7.43
CA LEU A 87 -10.79 12.21 -6.39
C LEU A 87 -10.95 10.74 -5.99
N MET A 88 -12.19 10.26 -5.86
CA MET A 88 -12.47 8.87 -5.51
C MET A 88 -12.08 7.89 -6.63
N GLU A 89 -12.39 8.19 -7.90
CA GLU A 89 -11.91 7.40 -9.04
C GLU A 89 -10.38 7.33 -9.10
N ASN A 90 -9.72 8.47 -8.89
CA ASN A 90 -8.25 8.53 -8.85
C ASN A 90 -7.68 7.70 -7.69
N TYR A 91 -8.30 7.79 -6.51
CA TYR A 91 -7.92 6.97 -5.36
C TYR A 91 -8.01 5.48 -5.69
N ILE A 92 -9.15 5.01 -6.23
CA ILE A 92 -9.37 3.61 -6.61
C ILE A 92 -8.36 3.17 -7.67
N SER A 93 -8.13 3.99 -8.70
CA SER A 93 -7.13 3.71 -9.73
C SER A 93 -5.71 3.59 -9.16
N ASN A 94 -5.41 4.33 -8.09
CA ASN A 94 -4.08 4.33 -7.48
C ASN A 94 -3.89 3.26 -6.41
N LEU A 95 -4.94 2.56 -5.97
CA LEU A 95 -4.83 1.48 -4.99
C LEU A 95 -3.84 0.39 -5.43
N GLY A 96 -3.83 0.04 -6.73
CA GLY A 96 -2.89 -0.95 -7.27
C GLY A 96 -1.43 -0.49 -7.14
N SER A 97 -1.14 0.74 -7.56
CA SER A 97 0.20 1.33 -7.46
C SER A 97 0.66 1.50 -6.01
N GLN A 98 -0.26 1.90 -5.12
CA GLN A 98 0.03 2.00 -3.69
C GLN A 98 0.34 0.63 -3.06
N ARG A 99 -0.41 -0.41 -3.41
CA ARG A 99 -0.14 -1.79 -2.96
C ARG A 99 1.26 -2.28 -3.38
N ILE A 100 1.63 -2.06 -4.64
CA ILE A 100 2.95 -2.45 -5.15
C ILE A 100 4.05 -1.67 -4.43
N SER A 101 3.91 -0.34 -4.32
CA SER A 101 4.87 0.53 -3.64
C SER A 101 5.07 0.11 -2.18
N ASN A 102 3.97 -0.14 -1.47
CA ASN A 102 4.02 -0.60 -0.08
C ASN A 102 4.72 -1.96 0.04
N ASN A 103 4.39 -2.92 -0.82
CA ASN A 103 5.06 -4.22 -0.82
C ASN A 103 6.58 -4.11 -1.07
N VAL A 104 6.99 -3.28 -2.04
CA VAL A 104 8.42 -3.02 -2.31
C VAL A 104 9.10 -2.40 -1.09
N SER A 105 8.45 -1.43 -0.44
CA SER A 105 9.00 -0.80 0.77
C SER A 105 9.20 -1.82 1.91
N GLN A 106 8.23 -2.68 2.15
CA GLN A 106 8.33 -3.69 3.21
C GLN A 106 9.38 -4.76 2.88
N TYR A 107 9.44 -5.22 1.63
CA TYR A 107 10.50 -6.10 1.18
C TYR A 107 11.89 -5.47 1.38
N ASN A 108 12.05 -4.18 1.05
CA ASN A 108 13.33 -3.49 1.25
C ASN A 108 13.71 -3.43 2.73
N HIS A 109 12.77 -3.09 3.61
CA HIS A 109 13.02 -3.10 5.06
C HIS A 109 13.43 -4.49 5.56
N PHE A 110 12.71 -5.53 5.13
CA PHE A 110 13.02 -6.92 5.46
C PHE A 110 14.41 -7.33 4.97
N SER A 111 14.72 -7.07 3.69
CA SER A 111 16.00 -7.44 3.09
C SER A 111 17.15 -6.69 3.75
N THR A 112 17.01 -5.38 4.01
CA THR A 112 18.03 -4.59 4.70
C THR A 112 18.27 -5.10 6.11
N TYR A 113 17.20 -5.38 6.88
CA TYR A 113 17.34 -5.93 8.21
C TYR A 113 18.07 -7.28 8.20
N ILE A 114 17.68 -8.20 7.30
CA ILE A 114 18.35 -9.50 7.16
C ILE A 114 19.83 -9.34 6.84
N HIS A 115 20.20 -8.43 5.93
CA HIS A 115 21.60 -8.23 5.60
C HIS A 115 22.42 -7.72 6.79
N LEU A 116 21.87 -6.78 7.56
CA LEU A 116 22.51 -6.31 8.80
C LEU A 116 22.60 -7.43 9.86
N LEU A 117 21.57 -8.28 9.93
CA LEU A 117 21.53 -9.39 10.86
C LEU A 117 22.59 -10.44 10.53
N LEU A 118 22.80 -10.73 9.24
CA LEU A 118 23.80 -11.69 8.76
C LEU A 118 25.24 -11.27 9.08
N GLU A 119 25.54 -9.98 9.23
CA GLU A 119 26.87 -9.52 9.64
C GLU A 119 27.26 -10.02 11.05
N ARG A 120 26.29 -10.46 11.86
CA ARG A 120 26.53 -11.03 13.20
C ARG A 120 26.91 -12.51 13.19
N TYR A 121 26.76 -13.19 12.05
CA TYR A 121 26.93 -14.63 11.93
C TYR A 121 28.06 -14.97 10.95
N ASP A 122 29.14 -15.58 11.45
CA ASP A 122 30.32 -15.92 10.65
C ASP A 122 30.17 -17.24 9.86
N ARG A 123 29.23 -18.09 10.24
CA ARG A 123 28.99 -19.39 9.58
C ARG A 123 27.87 -19.37 8.53
N ILE A 124 27.18 -18.24 8.37
CA ILE A 124 26.10 -18.08 7.39
C ILE A 124 26.60 -17.19 6.24
N PRO A 125 26.99 -17.75 5.09
CA PRO A 125 27.39 -16.92 3.96
C PRO A 125 26.19 -16.14 3.43
N VAL A 126 26.33 -14.83 3.17
CA VAL A 126 25.22 -13.99 2.66
C VAL A 126 24.52 -14.61 1.43
N LYS A 127 25.28 -15.30 0.57
CA LYS A 127 24.76 -15.97 -0.63
C LYS A 127 23.84 -17.17 -0.35
N SER A 128 23.87 -17.74 0.86
CA SER A 128 22.98 -18.85 1.21
C SER A 128 21.55 -18.40 1.54
N ILE A 129 21.32 -17.09 1.70
CA ILE A 129 20.01 -16.55 2.07
C ILE A 129 19.39 -15.84 0.87
N SER A 130 18.22 -16.31 0.46
CA SER A 130 17.36 -15.61 -0.50
C SER A 130 16.32 -14.80 0.26
N SER A 131 16.62 -13.53 0.52
CA SER A 131 15.69 -12.63 1.24
C SER A 131 14.34 -12.52 0.54
N LEU A 132 14.29 -12.52 -0.79
CA LEU A 132 13.04 -12.51 -1.55
C LEU A 132 12.21 -13.78 -1.32
N ARG A 133 12.83 -14.96 -1.41
CA ARG A 133 12.12 -16.22 -1.23
C ARG A 133 11.63 -16.38 0.21
N TRP A 134 12.42 -15.94 1.18
CA TRP A 134 12.01 -15.94 2.58
C TRP A 134 10.89 -14.95 2.85
N TYR A 135 10.96 -13.74 2.29
CA TYR A 135 9.87 -12.77 2.39
C TYR A 135 8.57 -13.32 1.80
N GLN A 136 8.64 -13.98 0.64
CA GLN A 136 7.50 -14.61 -0.02
C GLN A 136 7.00 -15.86 0.71
N SER A 137 7.84 -16.55 1.47
CA SER A 137 7.39 -17.67 2.30
C SER A 137 6.64 -17.16 3.52
N ILE A 138 7.12 -16.10 4.18
CA ILE A 138 6.46 -15.48 5.34
C ILE A 138 5.10 -14.90 4.93
N TYR A 139 5.01 -14.16 3.82
CA TYR A 139 3.77 -13.45 3.45
C TYR A 139 3.09 -14.08 2.22
N ALA A 140 1.91 -14.68 2.42
CA ALA A 140 1.21 -15.45 1.38
C ALA A 140 0.68 -14.62 0.20
N SER A 141 0.42 -13.32 0.39
CA SER A 141 -0.12 -12.44 -0.67
C SER A 141 0.25 -10.95 -0.46
N PRO A 142 1.54 -10.59 -0.58
CA PRO A 142 1.98 -9.22 -0.35
C PRO A 142 1.36 -8.21 -1.34
N THR A 143 0.99 -8.70 -2.53
CA THR A 143 0.37 -7.94 -3.63
C THR A 143 -1.04 -7.45 -3.32
N GLN A 144 -1.70 -8.03 -2.31
CA GLN A 144 -3.01 -7.58 -1.84
C GLN A 144 -2.92 -6.57 -0.69
N GLY A 145 -1.72 -6.16 -0.28
CA GLY A 145 -1.52 -5.25 0.85
C GLY A 145 -1.96 -5.83 2.20
N LYS A 146 -2.15 -7.15 2.26
CA LYS A 146 -2.41 -7.91 3.48
C LYS A 146 -1.11 -8.58 3.89
N PHE A 147 -0.59 -8.18 5.05
CA PHE A 147 0.60 -8.78 5.66
C PHE A 147 0.17 -9.91 6.59
N GLU A 148 -0.58 -10.86 6.04
CA GLU A 148 -0.97 -12.07 6.73
C GLU A 148 0.16 -13.09 6.57
N ILE A 149 0.57 -13.70 7.69
CA ILE A 149 1.61 -14.72 7.69
C ILE A 149 1.04 -15.98 7.05
N SER A 150 1.81 -16.58 6.17
CA SER A 150 1.45 -17.80 5.45
C SER A 150 1.34 -18.98 6.41
N ASP A 151 0.22 -19.71 6.35
CA ASP A 151 0.09 -21.01 7.02
C ASP A 151 1.20 -21.98 6.60
N GLN A 152 1.68 -21.87 5.35
CA GLN A 152 2.78 -22.69 4.87
C GLN A 152 4.08 -22.37 5.62
N TYR A 153 4.33 -21.10 5.95
CA TYR A 153 5.49 -20.73 6.75
C TYR A 153 5.44 -21.38 8.13
N TYR A 154 4.30 -21.30 8.83
CA TYR A 154 4.13 -21.95 10.12
C TYR A 154 4.32 -23.47 10.05
N LYS A 155 3.82 -24.12 8.99
CA LYS A 155 4.05 -25.56 8.76
C LYS A 155 5.53 -25.87 8.59
N THR A 156 6.26 -25.09 7.78
CA THR A 156 7.69 -25.30 7.60
C THR A 156 8.48 -25.08 8.91
N ILE A 157 8.12 -24.05 9.71
CA ILE A 157 8.73 -23.84 11.03
C ILE A 157 8.44 -25.00 11.99
N ALA A 158 7.20 -25.49 12.02
CA ALA A 158 6.82 -26.66 12.82
C ALA A 158 7.55 -27.93 12.36
N GLU A 159 7.78 -28.10 11.06
CA GLU A 159 8.55 -29.20 10.51
C GLU A 159 10.03 -29.14 10.92
N ILE A 160 10.66 -27.96 10.86
CA ILE A 160 12.02 -27.75 11.37
C ILE A 160 12.08 -28.17 12.85
N ASN A 161 11.13 -27.73 13.66
CA ASN A 161 11.03 -28.12 15.06
C ASN A 161 10.89 -29.64 15.24
N ASN A 162 10.03 -30.30 14.46
CA ASN A 162 9.86 -31.75 14.52
C ASN A 162 11.13 -32.51 14.14
N ILE A 163 11.87 -32.04 13.14
CA ILE A 163 13.17 -32.63 12.75
C ILE A 163 14.16 -32.53 13.92
N ILE A 164 14.27 -31.34 14.54
CA ILE A 164 15.20 -31.13 15.65
C ILE A 164 14.80 -31.95 16.89
N LEU A 165 13.52 -31.97 17.24
CA LEU A 165 13.01 -32.71 18.40
C LEU A 165 13.17 -34.23 18.20
N SER A 166 12.82 -34.76 17.02
CA SER A 166 13.02 -36.18 16.71
C SER A 166 14.50 -36.57 16.72
N SER A 167 15.38 -35.69 16.22
CA SER A 167 16.83 -35.87 16.33
C SER A 167 17.29 -35.87 17.78
N ASN A 168 16.82 -34.95 18.63
CA ASN A 168 17.16 -34.89 20.06
C ASN A 168 16.76 -36.19 20.78
N LEU A 169 15.53 -36.68 20.57
CA LEU A 169 15.06 -37.94 21.17
C LEU A 169 15.98 -39.12 20.79
N ASN A 170 16.28 -39.26 19.51
CA ASN A 170 17.16 -40.31 19.01
C ASN A 170 18.62 -40.16 19.47
N TYR A 171 19.05 -38.95 19.81
CA TYR A 171 20.42 -38.65 20.26
C TYR A 171 20.59 -38.91 21.77
N VAL A 172 19.59 -38.58 22.58
CA VAL A 172 19.63 -38.65 24.05
C VAL A 172 19.26 -40.04 24.56
N GLU A 173 18.25 -40.70 23.97
CA GLU A 173 17.74 -41.99 24.44
C GLU A 173 18.55 -43.21 23.93
N GLY A 174 19.72 -42.98 23.35
CA GLY A 174 20.59 -44.05 22.82
C GLY A 174 20.07 -44.68 21.52
N GLY A 175 19.15 -44.01 20.82
CA GLY A 175 18.64 -44.42 19.51
C GLY A 175 19.69 -44.34 18.40
N SER A 176 19.33 -44.83 17.20
CA SER A 176 20.19 -44.75 16.02
C SER A 176 20.15 -43.33 15.42
N TYR A 177 20.78 -42.34 16.06
CA TYR A 177 20.90 -41.00 15.47
C TYR A 177 21.66 -41.06 14.15
N ARG A 178 20.96 -40.77 13.06
CA ARG A 178 21.51 -40.76 11.70
C ARG A 178 21.83 -39.33 11.29
N PHE A 179 23.04 -38.90 11.60
CA PHE A 179 23.53 -37.54 11.31
C PHE A 179 23.27 -37.09 9.87
N ARG A 180 23.60 -37.94 8.88
CA ARG A 180 23.43 -37.60 7.45
C ARG A 180 21.96 -37.43 7.05
N GLU A 181 21.07 -38.16 7.72
CA GLU A 181 19.63 -38.06 7.51
C GLU A 181 19.10 -36.73 8.08
N HIS A 182 19.48 -36.38 9.32
CA HIS A 182 19.20 -35.07 9.93
C HIS A 182 19.67 -33.92 9.05
N GLN A 183 20.91 -33.97 8.57
CA GLN A 183 21.47 -32.94 7.69
C GLN A 183 20.61 -32.74 6.44
N ASN A 184 20.26 -33.83 5.75
CA ASN A 184 19.50 -33.75 4.51
C ASN A 184 18.08 -33.21 4.76
N LEU A 185 17.39 -33.72 5.78
CA LEU A 185 16.04 -33.27 6.13
C LEU A 185 16.05 -31.78 6.47
N LEU A 186 16.91 -31.37 7.39
CA LEU A 186 16.97 -29.97 7.82
C LEU A 186 17.36 -29.03 6.67
N SER A 187 18.39 -29.37 5.87
CA SER A 187 18.80 -28.55 4.73
C SER A 187 17.69 -28.43 3.68
N ASN A 188 16.92 -29.49 3.42
CA ASN A 188 15.81 -29.47 2.46
C ASN A 188 14.66 -28.60 2.97
N THR A 189 14.27 -28.74 4.24
CA THR A 189 13.18 -27.95 4.84
C THR A 189 13.56 -26.46 4.92
N LEU A 190 14.81 -26.13 5.27
CA LEU A 190 15.31 -24.74 5.25
C LEU A 190 15.32 -24.15 3.83
N PHE A 191 15.59 -24.97 2.82
CA PHE A 191 15.58 -24.50 1.43
C PHE A 191 14.19 -24.04 0.98
N GLU A 192 13.10 -24.57 1.55
CA GLU A 192 11.74 -24.15 1.22
C GLU A 192 11.51 -22.67 1.52
N ILE A 193 12.03 -22.19 2.66
CA ILE A 193 11.98 -20.78 3.07
C ILE A 193 13.15 -19.94 2.51
N GLY A 194 13.97 -20.51 1.61
CA GLY A 194 15.05 -19.78 0.94
C GLY A 194 16.35 -19.67 1.73
N ILE A 195 16.58 -20.58 2.69
CA ILE A 195 17.82 -20.67 3.46
C ILE A 195 18.58 -21.93 3.02
N THR A 196 19.83 -21.75 2.57
CA THR A 196 20.67 -22.87 2.13
C THR A 196 21.68 -23.23 3.21
N LEU A 197 21.45 -24.33 3.92
CA LEU A 197 22.43 -24.87 4.87
C LEU A 197 23.29 -25.92 4.15
N HIS A 198 24.58 -25.62 3.98
CA HIS A 198 25.51 -26.55 3.33
C HIS A 198 25.80 -27.76 4.22
N THR A 199 25.72 -28.96 3.65
CA THR A 199 26.13 -30.20 4.32
C THR A 199 27.64 -30.22 4.52
N GLY A 200 28.09 -30.78 5.63
CA GLY A 200 29.52 -30.87 5.93
C GLY A 200 29.83 -31.79 7.12
N PRO A 201 31.07 -31.77 7.61
CA PRO A 201 31.45 -32.49 8.82
C PRO A 201 30.58 -32.10 10.03
N ARG A 202 30.44 -33.03 10.98
CA ARG A 202 29.51 -32.91 12.11
C ARG A 202 29.66 -31.63 12.93
N THR A 203 30.89 -31.32 13.33
CA THR A 203 31.17 -30.13 14.15
C THR A 203 30.80 -28.83 13.43
N SER A 204 31.26 -28.67 12.19
CA SER A 204 30.99 -27.47 11.39
C SER A 204 29.51 -27.32 11.04
N PHE A 205 28.81 -28.43 10.80
CA PHE A 205 27.39 -28.41 10.50
C PHE A 205 26.58 -27.98 11.73
N HIS A 206 26.85 -28.52 12.91
CA HIS A 206 26.12 -28.14 14.13
C HIS A 206 26.36 -26.67 14.51
N GLU A 207 27.55 -26.14 14.26
CA GLU A 207 27.85 -24.72 14.48
C GLU A 207 27.03 -23.83 13.52
N ALA A 208 27.01 -24.18 12.23
CA ALA A 208 26.21 -23.48 11.22
C ALA A 208 24.70 -23.61 11.47
N GLU A 209 24.22 -24.80 11.83
CA GLU A 209 22.84 -25.09 12.22
C GLU A 209 22.38 -24.19 13.37
N ARG A 210 23.18 -24.10 14.44
CA ARG A 210 22.86 -23.24 15.60
C ARG A 210 22.73 -21.78 15.18
N GLN A 211 23.68 -21.28 14.40
CA GLN A 211 23.63 -19.89 13.92
C GLN A 211 22.41 -19.64 13.03
N VAL A 212 22.08 -20.57 12.13
CA VAL A 212 20.89 -20.45 11.27
C VAL A 212 19.60 -20.43 12.10
N ILE A 213 19.49 -21.26 13.12
CA ILE A 213 18.31 -21.27 14.01
C ILE A 213 18.20 -19.94 14.76
N ASP A 214 19.31 -19.43 15.31
CA ASP A 214 19.34 -18.15 16.02
C ASP A 214 18.96 -16.99 15.11
N PHE A 215 19.49 -17.01 13.89
CA PHE A 215 19.16 -16.06 12.84
C PHE A 215 17.68 -16.09 12.45
N ILE A 216 17.08 -17.28 12.33
CA ILE A 216 15.64 -17.42 12.05
C ILE A 216 14.81 -16.88 13.21
N ASN A 217 15.13 -17.24 14.46
CA ASN A 217 14.40 -16.80 15.64
C ASN A 217 14.47 -15.28 15.84
N GLU A 218 15.65 -14.68 15.63
CA GLU A 218 15.79 -13.22 15.70
C GLU A 218 14.99 -12.53 14.60
N THR A 219 15.03 -13.03 13.37
CA THR A 219 14.21 -12.52 12.26
C THR A 219 12.71 -12.67 12.57
N HIS A 220 12.31 -13.82 13.11
CA HIS A 220 10.95 -14.13 13.51
C HIS A 220 10.45 -13.11 14.54
N SER A 221 11.22 -12.87 15.61
CA SER A 221 10.85 -11.93 16.68
C SER A 221 10.66 -10.49 16.20
N MET A 222 11.32 -10.10 15.11
CA MET A 222 11.24 -8.74 14.57
C MET A 222 10.03 -8.55 13.65
N PHE A 223 9.65 -9.56 12.86
CA PHE A 223 8.65 -9.42 11.79
C PHE A 223 7.33 -10.16 12.06
N ILE A 224 7.28 -11.02 13.07
CA ILE A 224 6.13 -11.85 13.39
C ILE A 224 5.76 -11.64 14.86
N SER A 225 4.54 -11.17 15.11
CA SER A 225 4.06 -10.82 16.45
C SER A 225 3.57 -12.01 17.28
N GLU A 226 3.19 -13.12 16.64
CA GLU A 226 2.68 -14.34 17.28
C GLU A 226 3.25 -15.55 16.53
N GLY A 227 4.07 -16.37 17.17
CA GLY A 227 4.65 -17.54 16.51
C GLY A 227 5.51 -18.41 17.41
N MET A 228 5.72 -19.65 16.97
CA MET A 228 6.49 -20.66 17.66
C MET A 228 7.98 -20.47 17.34
N ASP A 229 8.80 -20.20 18.36
CA ASP A 229 10.26 -20.17 18.22
C ASP A 229 10.79 -21.55 17.81
N ILE A 230 11.88 -21.56 17.04
CA ILE A 230 12.58 -22.80 16.69
C ILE A 230 13.42 -23.25 17.90
N VAL A 231 13.17 -24.48 18.35
CA VAL A 231 13.92 -25.16 19.41
C VAL A 231 15.31 -25.52 18.88
N LYS A 232 16.34 -25.39 19.73
CA LYS A 232 17.72 -25.74 19.35
C LYS A 232 18.00 -27.24 19.58
N LEU A 233 18.88 -27.82 18.78
CA LEU A 233 19.40 -29.17 19.03
C LEU A 233 20.17 -29.19 20.37
N GLU A 234 19.82 -30.11 21.26
CA GLU A 234 20.51 -30.31 22.53
C GLU A 234 21.76 -31.16 22.28
N ILE A 235 22.92 -30.51 22.21
CA ILE A 235 24.19 -31.22 22.12
C ILE A 235 24.58 -31.63 23.56
N PRO A 236 24.66 -32.92 23.90
CA PRO A 236 25.15 -33.32 25.22
C PRO A 236 26.59 -32.84 25.38
N LYS A 237 26.84 -32.13 26.48
CA LYS A 237 28.19 -31.82 26.92
C LYS A 237 28.87 -33.15 27.24
N TYR A 238 29.84 -33.53 26.39
CA TYR A 238 30.74 -34.67 26.52
C TYR A 238 30.18 -36.06 26.13
N LYS A 239 30.77 -36.61 25.07
CA LYS A 239 31.54 -37.86 25.14
C LYS A 239 32.76 -37.73 24.25
#